data_AF-A0A7X6YKQ5-F1
#
_entry.id   AF-A0A7X6YKQ5-F1
#
_cell.length_a   1.000
_cell.length_b   1.000
_cell.length_c   1.000
_cell.angle_alpha   90.00
_cell.angle_beta   90.00
_cell.angle_gamma   90.00
#
_symmetry.space_group_name_H-M   'P 1'
#
loop_
_entity.id
_entity.type
_entity.pdbx_description
1 polymer ?
#
loop_
_entity_poly.entity_id
_entity_poly.type
_entity_poly.pdbx_seq_one_letter_code
_entity_poly.pdbx_strand_id
1 'polypeptide(L)'
;MLENIIFLNVLIILIFLLYYIFDINIKDIIKAAKNQKLDNIVNKFPENKEICQTILKMLNNKSTKIKEEKESKTSLYVVISNKIYIGNIKESYTRIQTIAHECLHSIQNRKVLLFNFIYSNLYLLYFIVSLIIIGFGIIKNTNILIYVFLVMSFIYYVIRSFLEMDAMIKAKYVAKEYMENYIKENKVCEIKEVNEVINKYEEINIIGIPASNYILILNCIIKTIVLIMLNLICNFII
;
A
#
# COMPACT_ATOMS: atom_id res chain seq x y z
N MET A 1 26.11 -19.02 14.66
CA MET A 1 26.34 -19.04 13.19
C MET A 1 25.42 -20.01 12.47
N LEU A 2 25.41 -21.31 12.80
CA LEU A 2 24.51 -22.30 12.19
C LEU A 2 23.02 -21.91 12.28
N GLU A 3 22.57 -21.44 13.45
CA GLU A 3 21.20 -20.95 13.66
C GLU A 3 20.78 -19.87 12.66
N ASN A 4 21.67 -18.90 12.39
CA ASN A 4 21.40 -17.81 11.45
C ASN A 4 21.35 -18.30 9.99
N ILE A 5 22.13 -19.32 9.65
CA ILE A 5 22.09 -19.95 8.32
C ILE A 5 20.77 -20.72 8.15
N ILE A 6 20.36 -21.50 9.16
CA ILE A 6 19.07 -22.21 9.14
C ILE A 6 17.94 -21.19 9.00
N PHE A 7 17.97 -20.13 9.80
CA PHE A 7 16.93 -19.11 9.78
C PHE A 7 16.84 -18.38 8.44
N LEU A 8 17.98 -18.04 7.83
CA LEU A 8 18.04 -17.47 6.48
C LEU A 8 17.38 -18.39 5.43
N ASN A 9 17.69 -19.69 5.45
CA ASN A 9 17.10 -20.65 4.52
C ASN A 9 15.57 -20.75 4.70
N VAL A 10 15.08 -20.75 5.94
CA VAL A 10 13.64 -20.75 6.24
C VAL A 10 12.96 -19.51 5.66
N LEU A 11 13.56 -18.32 5.81
CA LEU A 11 13.02 -17.09 5.25
C LEU A 11 12.98 -17.10 3.72
N ILE A 12 14.01 -17.65 3.07
CA ILE A 12 14.05 -17.79 1.61
C ILE A 12 12.95 -18.74 1.13
N ILE A 13 12.80 -19.90 1.77
CA ILE A 13 11.73 -20.86 1.46
C ILE A 13 10.35 -20.20 1.64
N LEU A 14 10.16 -19.43 2.71
CA LEU A 14 8.91 -18.71 2.96
C LEU A 14 8.59 -17.69 1.86
N ILE A 15 9.57 -16.95 1.34
CA ILE A 15 9.37 -16.03 0.21
C ILE A 15 8.82 -16.77 -1.01
N PHE A 16 9.43 -17.90 -1.38
CA PHE A 16 8.98 -18.71 -2.53
C PHE A 16 7.60 -19.33 -2.30
N LEU A 17 7.34 -19.83 -1.09
CA LEU A 17 6.04 -20.38 -0.72
C LEU A 17 4.94 -19.31 -0.84
N LEU A 18 5.16 -18.12 -0.29
CA LEU A 18 4.19 -17.02 -0.38
C LEU A 18 3.99 -16.52 -1.81
N TYR A 19 5.06 -16.46 -2.61
CA TYR A 19 4.98 -16.10 -4.03
C TYR A 19 4.08 -17.06 -4.80
N TYR A 20 4.22 -18.38 -4.54
CA TYR A 20 3.41 -19.41 -5.16
C TYR A 20 1.95 -19.39 -4.66
N ILE A 21 1.73 -19.29 -3.35
CA ILE A 21 0.37 -19.29 -2.76
C ILE A 21 -0.47 -18.09 -3.23
N PHE A 22 0.15 -16.92 -3.35
CA PHE A 22 -0.56 -15.72 -3.79
C PHE A 22 -0.63 -15.56 -5.31
N ASP A 23 -0.16 -16.54 -6.07
CA ASP A 23 -0.18 -16.56 -7.55
C ASP A 23 0.31 -15.23 -8.15
N ILE A 24 1.44 -14.74 -7.67
CA ILE A 24 1.94 -13.41 -8.00
C ILE A 24 2.47 -13.40 -9.44
N ASN A 25 1.72 -12.79 -10.36
CA ASN A 25 2.19 -12.50 -11.70
C ASN A 25 2.25 -10.99 -11.98
N ILE A 26 3.43 -10.40 -11.80
CA ILE A 26 3.69 -8.97 -12.03
C ILE A 26 3.34 -8.56 -13.48
N LYS A 27 3.54 -9.44 -14.46
CA LYS A 27 3.21 -9.14 -15.87
C LYS A 27 1.71 -8.95 -16.06
N ASP A 28 0.91 -9.75 -15.37
CA ASP A 28 -0.55 -9.68 -15.48
C ASP A 28 -1.10 -8.44 -14.78
N ILE A 29 -0.50 -8.03 -13.65
CA ILE A 29 -0.82 -6.77 -12.97
C ILE A 29 -0.54 -5.57 -13.88
N ILE A 30 0.65 -5.53 -14.51
CA ILE A 30 1.03 -4.43 -15.42
C ILE A 30 0.11 -4.37 -16.65
N LYS A 31 -0.24 -5.54 -17.21
CA LYS A 31 -1.16 -5.61 -18.35
C LYS A 31 -2.57 -5.18 -17.95
N ALA A 32 -3.07 -5.63 -16.81
CA ALA A 32 -4.38 -5.26 -16.30
C ALA A 32 -4.48 -3.75 -16.06
N ALA A 33 -3.41 -3.11 -15.55
CA ALA A 33 -3.38 -1.68 -15.27
C ALA A 33 -3.43 -0.76 -16.51
N LYS A 34 -3.27 -1.28 -17.73
CA LYS A 34 -3.30 -0.49 -18.98
C LYS A 34 -4.54 -0.79 -19.79
N ASN A 35 -5.42 0.20 -19.97
CA ASN A 35 -6.58 0.06 -20.85
C ASN A 35 -7.03 1.41 -21.42
N GLN A 36 -6.58 1.71 -22.64
CA GLN A 36 -6.86 2.99 -23.29
C GLN A 36 -8.36 3.27 -23.50
N LYS A 37 -9.18 2.21 -23.70
CA LYS A 37 -10.63 2.36 -23.81
C LYS A 37 -11.22 2.89 -22.50
N LEU A 38 -10.82 2.30 -21.37
CA LEU A 38 -11.29 2.71 -20.05
C LEU A 38 -10.68 4.06 -19.64
N ASP A 39 -9.45 4.35 -20.04
CA ASP A 39 -8.81 5.66 -19.82
C ASP A 39 -9.66 6.76 -20.45
N ASN A 40 -10.11 6.55 -21.69
CA ASN A 40 -11.00 7.49 -22.39
C ASN A 40 -12.34 7.68 -21.68
N ILE A 41 -12.91 6.65 -21.06
CA ILE A 41 -14.15 6.76 -20.28
C ILE A 41 -13.91 7.60 -19.01
N VAL A 42 -12.87 7.28 -18.25
CA VAL A 42 -12.56 7.94 -16.97
C VAL A 42 -12.07 9.39 -17.16
N ASN A 43 -11.54 9.72 -18.34
CA ASN A 43 -11.16 11.08 -18.72
C ASN A 43 -12.35 12.02 -18.94
N LYS A 44 -13.57 11.49 -19.11
CA LYS A 44 -14.80 12.31 -19.19
C LYS A 44 -15.23 12.86 -17.81
N PHE A 45 -14.70 12.29 -16.73
CA PHE A 45 -14.94 12.75 -15.36
C PHE A 45 -14.03 13.95 -15.01
N PRO A 46 -14.42 14.77 -14.02
CA PRO A 46 -13.77 16.04 -13.73
C PRO A 46 -12.33 15.86 -13.21
N GLU A 47 -11.69 16.98 -12.85
CA GLU A 47 -10.35 16.96 -12.29
C GLU A 47 -10.28 16.25 -10.93
N ASN A 48 -9.09 15.73 -10.61
CA ASN A 48 -8.87 14.85 -9.44
C ASN A 48 -9.34 15.49 -8.12
N LYS A 49 -9.17 16.80 -7.98
CA LYS A 49 -9.62 17.55 -6.80
C LYS A 49 -11.13 17.57 -6.65
N GLU A 50 -11.87 17.77 -7.74
CA GLU A 50 -13.34 17.77 -7.71
C GLU A 50 -13.90 16.38 -7.38
N ILE A 51 -13.30 15.34 -7.97
CA ILE A 51 -13.59 13.94 -7.64
C ILE A 51 -13.39 13.71 -6.13
N CYS A 52 -12.22 14.08 -5.60
CA CYS A 52 -11.88 13.90 -4.19
C CYS A 52 -12.85 14.66 -3.26
N GLN A 53 -13.16 15.92 -3.56
CA GLN A 53 -14.12 16.72 -2.79
C GLN A 53 -15.50 16.06 -2.74
N THR A 54 -15.95 15.52 -3.87
CA THR A 54 -17.27 14.89 -3.97
C THR A 54 -17.32 13.58 -3.18
N ILE A 55 -16.29 12.74 -3.33
CA ILE A 55 -16.17 11.49 -2.56
C ILE A 55 -16.09 11.78 -1.06
N LEU A 56 -15.31 12.77 -0.61
CA LEU A 56 -15.25 13.11 0.82
C LEU A 56 -16.62 13.56 1.35
N LYS A 57 -17.41 14.31 0.56
CA LYS A 57 -18.78 14.66 0.95
C LYS A 57 -19.68 13.42 1.05
N MET A 58 -19.59 12.49 0.11
CA MET A 58 -20.34 11.22 0.15
C MET A 58 -19.99 10.40 1.41
N LEU A 59 -18.71 10.40 1.79
CA LEU A 59 -18.21 9.74 3.00
C LEU A 59 -18.46 10.56 4.29
N ASN A 60 -19.25 11.64 4.23
CA ASN A 60 -19.54 12.55 5.34
C ASN A 60 -18.28 13.14 6.03
N ASN A 61 -17.17 13.26 5.31
CA ASN A 61 -15.92 13.79 5.83
C ASN A 61 -15.71 15.25 5.42
N LYS A 62 -15.89 16.16 6.39
CA LYS A 62 -15.64 17.61 6.23
C LYS A 62 -14.30 18.07 6.80
N SER A 63 -13.57 17.18 7.48
CA SER A 63 -12.38 17.52 8.26
C SER A 63 -11.09 17.49 7.44
N THR A 64 -11.05 16.61 6.43
CA THR A 64 -9.85 16.34 5.65
C THR A 64 -9.63 17.43 4.61
N LYS A 65 -8.40 17.95 4.56
CA LYS A 65 -7.99 19.01 3.63
C LYS A 65 -7.42 18.38 2.36
N ILE A 66 -7.68 18.99 1.22
CA ILE A 66 -7.13 18.55 -0.06
C ILE A 66 -6.01 19.50 -0.49
N LYS A 67 -4.88 18.94 -0.92
CA LYS A 67 -3.77 19.66 -1.54
C LYS A 67 -3.43 19.01 -2.88
N GLU A 68 -3.23 19.81 -3.92
CA GLU A 68 -2.77 19.31 -5.21
C GLU A 68 -1.25 19.41 -5.29
N GLU A 69 -0.60 18.32 -5.67
CA GLU A 69 0.82 18.26 -5.98
C GLU A 69 0.98 17.88 -7.44
N LYS A 70 0.95 18.88 -8.32
CA LYS A 70 0.95 18.68 -9.78
C LYS A 70 2.21 17.98 -10.30
N GLU A 71 3.31 18.06 -9.55
CA GLU A 71 4.59 17.39 -9.87
C GLU A 71 4.61 15.92 -9.44
N SER A 72 3.73 15.50 -8.52
CA SER A 72 3.64 14.12 -8.06
C SER A 72 2.73 13.31 -8.98
N LYS A 73 3.12 12.05 -9.27
CA LYS A 73 2.26 11.06 -9.93
C LYS A 73 1.46 10.20 -8.95
N THR A 74 1.60 10.44 -7.65
CA THR A 74 0.94 9.64 -6.61
C THR A 74 0.02 10.52 -5.77
N SER A 75 -1.08 9.93 -5.32
CA SER A 75 -1.94 10.54 -4.31
C SER A 75 -1.71 9.84 -2.98
N LEU A 76 -1.78 10.57 -1.86
CA LEU A 76 -1.51 10.02 -0.54
C LEU A 76 -2.28 10.78 0.55
N TYR A 77 -2.94 10.04 1.44
CA TYR A 77 -3.47 10.54 2.69
C TYR A 77 -2.42 10.54 3.80
N VAL A 78 -2.26 11.69 4.46
CA VAL A 78 -1.34 11.88 5.59
C VAL A 78 -2.13 12.17 6.85
N VAL A 79 -2.20 11.16 7.73
CA VAL A 79 -2.98 11.20 8.99
C VAL A 79 -2.60 12.34 9.93
N ILE A 80 -1.30 12.66 10.10
CA ILE A 80 -0.87 13.73 11.02
C ILE A 80 -1.47 15.07 10.63
N SER A 81 -1.39 15.38 9.34
CA SER A 81 -1.84 16.66 8.81
C SER A 81 -3.32 16.67 8.42
N ASN A 82 -3.96 15.50 8.47
CA ASN A 82 -5.30 15.23 7.94
C ASN A 82 -5.48 15.79 6.52
N LYS A 83 -4.51 15.51 5.65
CA LYS A 83 -4.49 16.00 4.26
C LYS A 83 -4.42 14.86 3.27
N ILE A 84 -5.16 14.98 2.18
CA ILE A 84 -4.98 14.19 0.96
C ILE A 84 -4.15 15.05 0.01
N TYR A 85 -2.97 14.56 -0.35
CA TYR A 85 -2.16 15.09 -1.43
C TYR A 85 -2.58 14.37 -2.70
N ILE A 86 -3.00 15.14 -3.71
CA ILE A 86 -3.50 14.61 -4.99
C ILE A 86 -2.45 14.87 -6.05
N GLY A 87 -1.91 13.79 -6.61
CA GLY A 87 -1.01 13.83 -7.76
C GLY A 87 -1.73 13.94 -9.10
N ASN A 88 -0.97 14.12 -10.17
CA ASN A 88 -1.46 14.07 -11.54
C ASN A 88 -1.58 12.61 -12.05
N ILE A 89 -2.69 11.97 -11.69
CA ILE A 89 -3.05 10.59 -12.07
C ILE A 89 -4.06 10.53 -13.23
N LYS A 90 -4.12 11.58 -14.06
CA LYS A 90 -5.16 11.73 -15.11
C LYS A 90 -5.10 10.64 -16.18
N GLU A 91 -3.93 10.08 -16.44
CA GLU A 91 -3.69 9.12 -17.53
C GLU A 91 -3.99 7.65 -17.17
N SER A 92 -4.82 7.38 -16.16
CA SER A 92 -5.18 6.00 -15.80
C SER A 92 -6.65 5.87 -15.44
N TYR A 93 -7.30 4.85 -15.98
CA TYR A 93 -8.67 4.51 -15.62
C TYR A 93 -8.81 4.13 -14.14
N THR A 94 -7.74 3.75 -13.45
CA THR A 94 -7.74 3.47 -11.99
C THR A 94 -7.83 4.75 -11.15
N ARG A 95 -7.72 5.93 -11.76
CA ARG A 95 -7.69 7.24 -11.09
C ARG A 95 -8.79 7.44 -10.05
N ILE A 96 -10.04 7.20 -10.41
CA ILE A 96 -11.19 7.41 -9.51
C ILE A 96 -11.11 6.43 -8.33
N GLN A 97 -10.77 5.17 -8.58
CA GLN A 97 -10.54 4.17 -7.54
C GLN A 97 -9.40 4.57 -6.59
N THR A 98 -8.28 5.06 -7.13
CA THR A 98 -7.13 5.54 -6.34
C THR A 98 -7.53 6.73 -5.46
N ILE A 99 -8.28 7.69 -5.98
CA ILE A 99 -8.79 8.82 -5.18
C ILE A 99 -9.75 8.31 -4.10
N ALA A 100 -10.64 7.38 -4.43
CA ALA A 100 -11.55 6.77 -3.47
C ALA A 100 -10.80 6.04 -2.34
N HIS A 101 -9.71 5.34 -2.66
CA HIS A 101 -8.83 4.68 -1.71
C HIS A 101 -8.21 5.68 -0.72
N GLU A 102 -7.65 6.80 -1.20
CA GLU A 102 -7.11 7.84 -0.31
C GLU A 102 -8.21 8.53 0.54
N CYS A 103 -9.39 8.73 -0.03
CA CYS A 103 -10.55 9.21 0.72
C CYS A 103 -10.99 8.23 1.81
N LEU A 104 -10.92 6.93 1.57
CA LEU A 104 -11.26 5.89 2.56
C LEU A 104 -10.27 5.90 3.73
N HIS A 105 -8.98 6.06 3.47
CA HIS A 105 -8.00 6.26 4.54
C HIS A 105 -8.33 7.43 5.45
N SER A 106 -9.00 8.47 4.94
CA SER A 106 -9.37 9.64 5.75
C SER A 106 -10.52 9.40 6.75
N ILE A 107 -11.34 8.35 6.55
CA ILE A 107 -12.45 8.00 7.44
C ILE A 107 -12.19 6.75 8.29
N GLN A 108 -11.08 6.06 8.05
CA GLN A 108 -10.66 4.92 8.85
C GLN A 108 -10.41 5.32 10.31
N ASN A 109 -10.33 4.31 11.18
CA ASN A 109 -10.13 4.54 12.60
C ASN A 109 -8.81 5.29 12.84
N ARG A 110 -8.93 6.55 13.29
CA ARG A 110 -7.81 7.46 13.53
C ARG A 110 -6.77 6.88 14.50
N LYS A 111 -7.18 6.07 15.49
CA LYS A 111 -6.25 5.42 16.43
C LYS A 111 -5.34 4.44 15.69
N VAL A 112 -5.89 3.62 14.79
CA VAL A 112 -5.13 2.63 14.02
C VAL A 112 -4.22 3.32 13.00
N LEU A 113 -4.70 4.36 12.32
CA LEU A 113 -3.89 5.14 11.38
C LEU A 113 -2.71 5.83 12.07
N LEU A 114 -2.94 6.46 13.23
CA LEU A 114 -1.88 7.12 13.99
C LEU A 114 -0.89 6.11 14.56
N PHE A 115 -1.38 4.97 15.06
CA PHE A 115 -0.52 3.87 15.47
C PHE A 115 0.35 3.39 14.31
N ASN A 116 -0.24 3.11 13.13
CA ASN A 116 0.51 2.71 11.95
C ASN A 116 1.60 3.73 11.59
N PHE A 117 1.27 5.02 11.63
CA PHE A 117 2.24 6.08 11.34
C PHE A 117 3.40 6.09 12.35
N ILE A 118 3.12 6.08 13.65
CA ILE A 118 4.17 6.11 14.68
C ILE A 118 5.00 4.83 14.63
N TYR A 119 4.32 3.69 14.52
CA TYR A 119 4.93 2.37 14.54
C TYR A 119 5.80 2.10 13.31
N SER A 120 5.40 2.54 12.12
CA SER A 120 6.22 2.39 10.90
C SER A 120 7.53 3.17 10.99
N ASN A 121 7.51 4.37 11.59
CA ASN A 121 8.71 5.16 11.84
C ASN A 121 9.59 4.52 12.92
N LEU A 122 9.00 4.04 14.02
CA LEU A 122 9.73 3.32 15.07
C LEU A 122 10.38 2.03 14.53
N TYR A 123 9.65 1.28 13.71
CA TYR A 123 10.13 0.08 13.02
C TYR A 123 11.34 0.37 12.13
N LEU A 124 11.28 1.44 11.32
CA LEU A 124 12.39 1.85 10.47
C LEU A 124 13.59 2.34 11.29
N LEU A 125 13.36 3.12 12.34
CA LEU A 125 14.41 3.57 13.24
C LEU A 125 15.13 2.38 13.90
N TYR A 126 14.37 1.40 14.40
CA TYR A 126 14.93 0.19 14.99
C TYR A 126 15.79 -0.59 13.98
N PHE A 127 15.34 -0.69 12.73
CA PHE A 127 16.12 -1.30 11.65
C PHE A 127 17.48 -0.62 11.46
N ILE A 128 17.50 0.71 11.36
CA ILE A 128 18.73 1.50 11.17
C ILE A 128 19.67 1.36 12.37
N VAL A 129 19.14 1.47 13.59
CA VAL A 129 19.93 1.29 14.82
C VAL A 129 20.51 -0.11 14.90
N SER A 130 19.74 -1.14 14.53
CA SER A 130 20.22 -2.52 14.48
C SER A 130 21.36 -2.71 13.47
N LEU A 131 21.29 -2.08 12.29
CA LEU A 131 22.38 -2.09 11.32
C LEU A 131 23.68 -1.55 11.91
N ILE A 132 23.61 -0.42 12.63
CA ILE A 132 24.76 0.21 13.28
C ILE A 132 25.31 -0.72 14.37
N ILE A 133 24.46 -1.20 15.28
CA ILE A 133 24.89 -2.02 16.41
C ILE A 133 25.57 -3.31 15.95
N ILE A 134 24.99 -4.00 14.96
CA ILE A 134 25.56 -5.23 14.41
C ILE A 134 26.85 -4.92 13.64
N GLY A 135 26.84 -3.89 12.79
CA GLY A 135 27.99 -3.52 11.94
C GLY A 135 29.24 -3.13 12.73
N PHE A 136 29.07 -2.44 13.87
CA PHE A 136 30.18 -2.06 14.75
C PHE A 136 30.49 -3.09 15.85
N GLY A 137 29.75 -4.20 15.92
CA GLY A 137 29.97 -5.23 16.93
C GLY A 137 29.78 -4.76 18.38
N ILE A 138 28.92 -3.75 18.60
CA ILE A 138 28.74 -3.10 19.92
C ILE A 138 28.20 -4.10 20.96
N ILE A 139 27.34 -5.04 20.54
CA ILE A 139 26.70 -6.03 21.40
C ILE A 139 27.06 -7.44 20.93
N LYS A 140 27.43 -8.33 21.86
CA LYS A 140 27.78 -9.73 21.55
C LYS A 140 26.58 -10.58 21.10
N ASN A 141 25.40 -10.40 21.71
CA ASN A 141 24.19 -11.16 21.37
C ASN A 141 23.30 -10.41 20.36
N THR A 142 23.80 -10.29 19.14
CA THR A 142 23.12 -9.64 18.02
C THR A 142 21.84 -10.36 17.56
N ASN A 143 21.70 -11.67 17.85
CA ASN A 143 20.53 -12.45 17.46
C ASN A 143 19.23 -11.95 18.12
N ILE A 144 19.31 -11.48 19.38
CA ILE A 144 18.15 -10.89 20.07
C ILE A 144 17.60 -9.70 19.28
N LEU A 145 18.47 -8.87 18.69
CA LEU A 145 18.05 -7.71 17.91
C LEU A 145 17.23 -8.13 16.69
N ILE A 146 17.64 -9.23 16.04
CA ILE A 146 16.96 -9.80 14.86
C ILE A 146 15.59 -10.38 15.26
N TYR A 147 15.49 -11.10 16.38
CA TYR A 147 14.22 -11.66 16.84
C TYR A 147 13.21 -10.58 17.26
N VAL A 148 13.67 -9.55 17.96
CA VAL A 148 12.83 -8.38 18.28
C VAL A 148 12.38 -7.70 16.99
N PHE A 149 13.27 -7.55 16.01
CA PHE A 149 12.90 -6.98 14.70
C PHE A 149 11.86 -7.81 13.96
N LEU A 150 11.90 -9.14 14.07
CA LEU A 150 10.92 -10.04 13.46
C LEU A 150 9.53 -9.85 14.08
N VAL A 151 9.45 -9.81 15.42
CA VAL A 151 8.19 -9.52 16.13
C VAL A 151 7.68 -8.14 15.74
N MET A 152 8.57 -7.15 15.64
CA MET A 152 8.18 -5.82 15.22
C MET A 152 7.64 -5.81 13.78
N SER A 153 8.30 -6.54 12.88
CA SER A 153 7.90 -6.72 11.48
C SER A 153 6.52 -7.34 11.36
N PHE A 154 6.21 -8.34 12.19
CA PHE A 154 4.89 -8.99 12.20
C PHE A 154 3.78 -8.00 12.59
N ILE A 155 3.97 -7.24 13.67
CA ILE A 155 3.00 -6.22 14.11
C ILE A 155 2.84 -5.14 13.03
N TYR A 156 3.94 -4.70 12.40
CA TYR A 156 3.91 -3.73 11.30
C TYR A 156 3.07 -4.26 10.14
N TYR A 157 3.33 -5.50 9.72
CA TYR A 157 2.59 -6.14 8.64
C TYR A 157 1.09 -6.23 8.95
N VAL A 158 0.70 -6.73 10.12
CA VAL A 158 -0.70 -6.92 10.50
C VAL A 158 -1.48 -5.59 10.41
N ILE A 159 -0.93 -4.53 11.01
CA ILE A 159 -1.61 -3.23 11.03
C ILE A 159 -1.66 -2.60 9.65
N ARG A 160 -0.56 -2.64 8.89
CA ARG A 160 -0.50 -2.05 7.56
C ARG A 160 -1.43 -2.79 6.59
N SER A 161 -1.37 -4.12 6.58
CA SER A 161 -2.23 -4.98 5.76
C SER A 161 -3.71 -4.74 6.05
N PHE A 162 -4.09 -4.63 7.33
CA PHE A 162 -5.47 -4.33 7.71
C PHE A 162 -5.97 -2.99 7.12
N LEU A 163 -5.18 -1.92 7.23
CA LEU A 163 -5.56 -0.59 6.72
C LEU A 163 -5.66 -0.58 5.18
N GLU A 164 -4.69 -1.18 4.50
CA GLU A 164 -4.64 -1.24 3.03
C GLU A 164 -5.80 -2.07 2.48
N MET A 165 -6.03 -3.26 3.04
CA MET A 165 -7.07 -4.17 2.56
C MET A 165 -8.47 -3.60 2.77
N ASP A 166 -8.73 -2.96 3.92
CA ASP A 166 -9.99 -2.27 4.18
C ASP A 166 -10.26 -1.16 3.14
N ALA A 167 -9.25 -0.36 2.80
CA ALA A 167 -9.37 0.71 1.81
C ALA A 167 -9.50 0.15 0.39
N MET A 168 -8.68 -0.83 -0.01
CA MET A 168 -8.71 -1.42 -1.36
C MET A 168 -10.05 -2.10 -1.68
N ILE A 169 -10.62 -2.86 -0.73
CA ILE A 169 -11.90 -3.54 -0.92
C ILE A 169 -13.03 -2.53 -1.09
N LYS A 170 -13.06 -1.48 -0.26
CA LYS A 170 -14.13 -0.47 -0.28
C LYS A 170 -14.01 0.51 -1.44
N ALA A 171 -12.80 0.77 -1.94
CA ALA A 171 -12.55 1.78 -2.98
C ALA A 171 -13.36 1.53 -4.26
N LYS A 172 -13.52 0.26 -4.68
CA LYS A 172 -14.35 -0.12 -5.83
C LYS A 172 -15.79 0.38 -5.69
N TYR A 173 -16.39 0.14 -4.53
CA TYR A 173 -17.80 0.48 -4.27
C TYR A 173 -18.00 1.99 -4.19
N VAL A 174 -17.10 2.70 -3.51
CA VAL A 174 -17.14 4.17 -3.43
C VAL A 174 -16.94 4.81 -4.81
N ALA A 175 -16.02 4.28 -5.61
CA ALA A 175 -15.81 4.74 -6.98
C ALA A 175 -17.04 4.50 -7.86
N LYS A 176 -17.70 3.34 -7.73
CA LYS A 176 -18.95 3.03 -8.42
C LYS A 176 -20.05 4.02 -8.07
N GLU A 177 -20.32 4.19 -6.78
CA GLU A 177 -21.37 5.10 -6.31
C GLU A 177 -21.13 6.53 -6.78
N TYR A 178 -19.87 7.00 -6.72
CA TYR A 178 -19.48 8.32 -7.23
C TYR A 178 -19.79 8.44 -8.74
N MET A 179 -19.33 7.48 -9.55
CA MET A 179 -19.52 7.53 -10.99
C MET A 179 -21.00 7.49 -11.37
N GLU A 180 -21.80 6.63 -10.73
CA GLU A 180 -23.24 6.51 -10.97
C GLU A 180 -24.01 7.78 -10.62
N ASN A 181 -23.67 8.45 -9.51
CA ASN A 181 -24.29 9.72 -9.13
C ASN A 181 -23.89 10.83 -10.09
N TYR A 182 -22.60 10.88 -10.48
CA TYR A 182 -22.10 11.91 -11.39
C TYR A 182 -22.74 11.84 -12.78
N ILE A 183 -22.96 10.64 -13.34
CA ILE A 183 -23.59 10.48 -14.66
C ILE A 183 -25.08 10.83 -14.65
N LYS A 184 -25.79 10.63 -13.52
CA LYS A 184 -27.21 10.99 -13.40
C LYS A 184 -27.40 12.51 -13.54
N GLU A 185 -26.47 13.27 -12.99
CA GLU A 185 -26.49 14.73 -12.99
C GLU A 185 -25.94 15.32 -14.30
N ASN A 186 -24.83 14.76 -14.83
CA ASN A 186 -24.05 15.41 -15.89
C ASN A 186 -24.08 14.68 -17.25
N LYS A 187 -24.66 13.47 -17.32
CA LYS A 187 -24.79 12.65 -18.56
C LYS A 187 -23.49 12.51 -19.37
N VAL A 188 -22.34 12.41 -18.68
CA VAL A 188 -21.01 12.34 -19.34
C VAL A 188 -20.71 11.00 -20.01
N CYS A 189 -21.30 9.90 -19.53
CA CYS A 189 -21.14 8.56 -20.07
C CYS A 189 -22.35 7.68 -19.71
N GLU A 190 -22.44 6.51 -20.33
CA GLU A 190 -23.51 5.55 -20.06
C GLU A 190 -23.20 4.68 -18.83
N ILE A 191 -24.26 4.21 -18.15
CA ILE A 191 -24.13 3.24 -17.05
C ILE A 191 -23.39 1.96 -17.48
N LYS A 192 -23.53 1.57 -18.75
CA LYS A 192 -22.81 0.43 -19.33
C LYS A 192 -21.30 0.67 -19.34
N GLU A 193 -20.85 1.86 -19.74
CA GLU A 193 -19.42 2.24 -19.72
C GLU A 193 -18.87 2.25 -18.28
N VAL A 194 -19.65 2.73 -17.31
CA VAL A 194 -19.27 2.67 -15.88
C VAL A 194 -19.12 1.23 -15.40
N ASN A 195 -20.06 0.34 -15.74
CA ASN A 195 -19.97 -1.07 -15.35
C ASN A 195 -18.74 -1.77 -15.96
N GLU A 196 -18.34 -1.42 -17.19
CA GLU A 196 -17.08 -1.92 -17.77
C GLU A 196 -15.86 -1.50 -16.94
N VAL A 197 -15.81 -0.24 -16.49
CA VAL A 197 -14.73 0.26 -15.61
C VAL A 197 -14.72 -0.49 -14.28
N ILE A 198 -15.89 -0.67 -13.65
CA ILE A 198 -16.01 -1.35 -12.36
C ILE A 198 -15.63 -2.84 -12.44
N ASN A 199 -16.04 -3.53 -13.50
CA ASN A 199 -15.63 -4.92 -13.72
C ASN A 199 -14.10 -5.03 -13.82
N LYS A 200 -13.45 -4.06 -14.47
CA LYS A 200 -11.99 -4.04 -14.54
C LYS A 200 -11.33 -3.72 -13.20
N TYR A 201 -11.93 -2.86 -12.36
CA TYR A 201 -11.47 -2.67 -10.98
C TYR A 201 -11.53 -3.96 -10.16
N GLU A 202 -12.55 -4.80 -10.38
CA GLU A 202 -12.67 -6.09 -9.72
C GLU A 202 -11.57 -7.07 -10.17
N GLU A 203 -11.32 -7.17 -11.47
CA GLU A 203 -10.20 -7.95 -11.99
C GLU A 203 -8.85 -7.50 -11.42
N ILE A 204 -8.59 -6.18 -11.36
CA ILE A 204 -7.37 -5.65 -10.73
C ILE A 204 -7.33 -5.98 -9.25
N ASN A 205 -8.45 -5.86 -8.52
CA ASN A 205 -8.44 -6.12 -7.09
C ASN A 205 -8.14 -7.59 -6.75
N ILE A 206 -8.65 -8.53 -7.57
CA ILE A 206 -8.39 -9.97 -7.42
C ILE A 206 -6.89 -10.26 -7.44
N ILE A 207 -6.14 -9.63 -8.33
CA ILE A 207 -4.67 -9.82 -8.44
C ILE A 207 -3.87 -8.84 -7.55
N GLY A 208 -4.39 -7.64 -7.35
CA GLY A 208 -3.70 -6.53 -6.71
C GLY A 208 -3.71 -6.61 -5.19
N ILE A 209 -4.77 -7.11 -4.57
CA ILE A 209 -4.84 -7.27 -3.10
C ILE A 209 -3.83 -8.33 -2.61
N PRO A 210 -3.77 -9.55 -3.18
CA PRO A 210 -2.74 -10.52 -2.83
C PRO A 210 -1.33 -9.98 -3.09
N ALA A 211 -1.12 -9.29 -4.21
CA ALA A 211 0.17 -8.70 -4.54
C ALA A 211 0.62 -7.60 -3.57
N SER A 212 -0.28 -6.71 -3.17
CA SER A 212 0.00 -5.69 -2.16
C SER A 212 0.44 -6.33 -0.83
N ASN A 213 -0.29 -7.35 -0.37
CA ASN A 213 0.06 -8.09 0.84
C ASN A 213 1.39 -8.83 0.72
N TYR A 214 1.66 -9.47 -0.43
CA TYR A 214 2.93 -10.11 -0.70
C TYR A 214 4.10 -9.13 -0.62
N ILE A 215 3.98 -7.97 -1.29
CA ILE A 215 5.01 -6.92 -1.29
C ILE A 215 5.25 -6.41 0.12
N LEU A 216 4.20 -6.22 0.93
CA LEU A 216 4.34 -5.81 2.33
C LEU A 216 5.12 -6.83 3.16
N ILE A 217 4.80 -8.13 3.06
CA ILE A 217 5.52 -9.19 3.77
C ILE A 217 6.97 -9.29 3.26
N LEU A 218 7.16 -9.30 1.94
CA LEU A 218 8.46 -9.40 1.30
C LEU A 218 9.40 -8.28 1.79
N ASN A 219 8.90 -7.05 1.87
CA ASN A 219 9.65 -5.92 2.39
C ASN A 219 10.08 -6.07 3.86
N CYS A 220 9.32 -6.83 4.67
CA CYS A 220 9.68 -7.15 6.05
C CYS A 220 10.74 -8.26 6.12
N ILE A 221 10.56 -9.32 5.31
CA ILE A 221 11.48 -10.44 5.25
C ILE A 221 12.84 -9.97 4.72
N ILE A 222 12.89 -9.17 3.66
CA ILE A 222 14.13 -8.65 3.08
C ILE A 222 14.93 -7.86 4.13
N LYS A 223 14.30 -6.98 4.90
CA LYS A 223 15.00 -6.24 5.97
C LYS A 223 15.57 -7.19 7.03
N THR A 224 14.82 -8.22 7.39
CA THR A 224 15.30 -9.26 8.32
C THR A 224 16.49 -10.02 7.74
N ILE A 225 16.45 -10.40 6.47
CA ILE A 225 17.56 -11.04 5.75
C ILE A 225 18.80 -10.14 5.76
N VAL A 226 18.65 -8.83 5.52
CA VAL A 226 19.78 -7.90 5.56
C VAL A 226 20.45 -7.89 6.93
N LEU A 227 19.69 -7.88 8.03
CA LEU A 227 20.27 -7.96 9.38
C LEU A 227 20.98 -9.30 9.63
N ILE A 228 20.41 -10.42 9.16
CA ILE A 228 21.03 -11.74 9.30
C ILE A 228 22.35 -11.81 8.51
N MET A 229 22.35 -11.33 7.26
CA MET A 229 23.54 -11.31 6.40
C MET A 229 24.65 -10.46 7.01
N LEU A 230 24.32 -9.26 7.50
CA LEU A 230 25.28 -8.40 8.19
C LEU A 230 25.85 -9.10 9.43
N ASN A 231 24.99 -9.72 10.23
CA ASN A 231 25.43 -10.45 11.42
C ASN A 231 26.34 -11.64 11.09
N LEU A 232 26.06 -12.37 10.00
CA LEU A 232 26.94 -13.45 9.53
C LEU A 232 28.31 -12.89 9.14
N ILE A 233 28.36 -11.82 8.33
CA ILE A 233 29.61 -11.18 7.88
C ILE A 233 30.44 -10.70 9.08
N CYS A 234 29.84 -9.99 10.03
CA CYS A 234 30.56 -9.48 11.20
C CYS A 234 31.13 -10.62 12.07
N ASN A 235 30.40 -11.72 12.26
CA ASN A 235 30.90 -12.89 12.99
C ASN A 235 31.98 -13.69 12.25
N PHE A 236 32.20 -13.45 10.95
CA PHE A 236 33.30 -14.03 10.19
C PHE A 236 34.56 -13.16 10.21
N ILE A 237 34.42 -11.85 10.40
CA ILE A 237 35.51 -10.87 10.33
C ILE A 237 36.10 -10.58 11.73
N ILE A 238 35.27 -10.63 12.77
CA ILE A 238 35.61 -10.37 14.18
C ILE A 238 35.87 -11.69 14.90
#